data_AF-A0A1I5D076-F1
#
_entry.id   AF-A0A1I5D076-F1
#
_cell.length_a   1.000
_cell.length_b   1.000
_cell.length_c   1.000
_cell.angle_alpha   90.00
_cell.angle_beta   90.00
_cell.angle_gamma   90.00
#
_symmetry.space_group_name_H-M   'P 1'
#
loop_
_entity.id
_entity.type
_entity.pdbx_description
1 polymer ?
#
loop_
_entity_poly.entity_id
_entity_poly.type
_entity_poly.pdbx_seq_one_letter_code
_entity_poly.pdbx_strand_id
1 'polypeptide(L)'
;MLGIIDQIFINKYGQDLVNIDPFKILFSNFNIENKRDYLEGIISLIIQSKPQNEDIEPAIKASGLRPTFTPCVLLKKGVANHNLIKLINLPDFELEKTLVLLMSLFKIGYKRRFIEEKNNPDKWWYWDLSDRNIEDKILKNYG
;
A
#
# COMPACT_ATOMS: atom_id res chain seq x y z
N MET A 1 -7.56 -3.78 -11.28
CA MET A 1 -6.73 -4.75 -10.52
C MET A 1 -5.26 -4.44 -10.78
N LEU A 2 -4.41 -4.39 -9.74
CA LEU A 2 -2.97 -4.08 -9.91
C LEU A 2 -2.25 -5.16 -10.72
N GLY A 3 -1.45 -4.76 -11.70
CA GLY A 3 -0.58 -5.68 -12.41
C GLY A 3 0.53 -6.25 -11.51
N ILE A 4 1.16 -7.35 -11.92
CA ILE A 4 2.23 -7.98 -11.13
C ILE A 4 3.39 -7.01 -10.85
N ILE A 5 3.71 -6.14 -11.81
CA ILE A 5 4.79 -5.15 -11.70
C ILE A 5 4.48 -4.15 -10.57
N ASP A 6 3.24 -3.63 -10.53
CA ASP A 6 2.81 -2.73 -9.45
C ASP A 6 2.85 -3.44 -8.09
N GLN A 7 2.39 -4.69 -8.03
CA GLN A 7 2.43 -5.48 -6.80
C GLN A 7 3.87 -5.69 -6.31
N ILE A 8 4.80 -6.07 -7.19
CA ILE A 8 6.23 -6.19 -6.83
C ILE A 8 6.74 -4.84 -6.32
N PHE A 9 6.43 -3.75 -7.02
CA PHE A 9 6.91 -2.42 -6.68
C PHE A 9 6.39 -1.94 -5.31
N ILE A 10 5.10 -2.14 -5.01
CA ILE A 10 4.51 -1.82 -3.71
C ILE A 10 5.11 -2.70 -2.59
N ASN A 11 5.31 -3.99 -2.83
CA ASN A 11 5.96 -4.87 -1.85
C ASN A 11 7.42 -4.47 -1.58
N LYS A 12 8.16 -4.04 -2.61
CA LYS A 12 9.51 -3.44 -2.45
C LYS A 12 9.47 -2.20 -1.55
N TYR A 13 8.46 -1.34 -1.67
CA TYR A 13 8.25 -0.22 -0.75
C TYR A 13 8.00 -0.69 0.71
N GLY A 14 7.24 -1.78 0.87
CA GLY A 14 7.04 -2.46 2.14
C GLY A 14 8.34 -2.95 2.80
N GLN A 15 9.29 -3.42 1.97
CA GLN A 15 10.64 -3.87 2.38
C GLN A 15 11.68 -2.74 2.50
N ASP A 16 11.27 -1.47 2.42
CA ASP A 16 12.17 -0.31 2.42
C ASP A 16 13.16 -0.25 1.24
N LEU A 17 12.91 -0.98 0.14
CA LEU A 17 13.79 -1.00 -1.04
C LEU A 17 13.51 0.18 -1.98
N VAL A 18 12.35 0.83 -1.85
CA VAL A 18 11.92 1.98 -2.65
C VAL A 18 11.24 3.00 -1.73
N ASN A 19 11.41 4.29 -2.01
CA ASN A 19 10.75 5.38 -1.28
C ASN A 19 9.35 5.69 -1.88
N ILE A 20 8.63 6.66 -1.32
CA ILE A 20 7.25 6.97 -1.75
C ILE A 20 7.19 7.79 -3.06
N ASP A 21 8.28 8.44 -3.48
CA ASP A 21 8.23 9.46 -4.52
C ASP A 21 7.88 8.92 -5.92
N PRO A 22 8.40 7.76 -6.38
CA PRO A 22 7.97 7.13 -7.62
C PRO A 22 6.46 6.86 -7.68
N PHE A 23 5.85 6.48 -6.55
CA PHE A 23 4.41 6.23 -6.48
C PHE A 23 3.62 7.53 -6.66
N LYS A 24 4.07 8.64 -6.06
CA LYS A 24 3.44 9.96 -6.26
C LYS A 24 3.52 10.42 -7.71
N ILE A 25 4.70 10.27 -8.34
CA ILE A 25 4.91 10.63 -9.74
C ILE A 25 4.03 9.78 -10.67
N LEU A 26 3.99 8.46 -10.45
CA LEU A 26 3.12 7.57 -11.22
C LEU A 26 1.65 7.99 -11.05
N PHE A 27 1.22 8.18 -9.80
CA PHE A 27 -0.16 8.50 -9.46
C PHE A 27 -0.61 9.86 -9.98
N SER A 28 0.27 10.87 -10.06
CA SER A 28 -0.07 12.18 -10.61
C SER A 28 -0.43 12.13 -12.09
N ASN A 29 0.11 11.15 -12.82
CA ASN A 29 -0.14 10.96 -14.25
C ASN A 29 -1.43 10.18 -14.55
N PHE A 30 -2.10 9.65 -13.53
CA PHE A 30 -3.36 8.93 -13.70
C PHE A 30 -4.55 9.87 -13.84
N ASN A 31 -5.48 9.48 -14.70
CA ASN A 31 -6.84 10.02 -14.68
C ASN A 31 -7.55 9.59 -13.38
N ILE A 32 -8.73 10.16 -13.12
CA ILE A 32 -9.43 9.93 -11.85
C ILE A 32 -9.84 8.47 -11.63
N GLU A 33 -10.25 7.77 -12.68
CA GLU A 33 -10.65 6.36 -12.63
C GLU A 33 -9.45 5.49 -12.26
N ASN A 34 -8.33 5.64 -12.97
CA ASN A 34 -7.08 4.93 -12.70
C ASN A 34 -6.54 5.21 -11.29
N LYS A 35 -6.70 6.43 -10.76
CA LYS A 35 -6.35 6.74 -9.37
C LYS A 35 -7.17 5.90 -8.38
N ARG A 36 -8.48 5.80 -8.58
CA ARG A 36 -9.38 5.04 -7.71
C ARG A 36 -9.07 3.55 -7.78
N ASP A 37 -8.89 3.01 -8.99
CA ASP A 37 -8.52 1.61 -9.23
C ASP A 37 -7.19 1.24 -8.58
N TYR A 38 -6.20 2.14 -8.67
CA TYR A 38 -4.89 1.94 -8.05
C TYR A 38 -4.98 1.92 -6.52
N LEU A 39 -5.74 2.85 -5.92
CA LEU A 39 -5.96 2.88 -4.47
C LEU A 39 -6.75 1.66 -3.97
N GLU A 40 -7.74 1.18 -4.73
CA GLU A 40 -8.46 -0.05 -4.42
C GLU A 40 -7.53 -1.29 -4.45
N GLY A 41 -6.61 -1.30 -5.41
CA GLY A 41 -5.51 -2.26 -5.45
C GLY A 41 -4.65 -2.23 -4.18
N ILE A 42 -4.25 -1.05 -3.72
CA ILE A 42 -3.49 -0.88 -2.48
C ILE A 42 -4.31 -1.36 -1.28
N ILE A 43 -5.62 -1.08 -1.22
CA ILE A 43 -6.49 -1.60 -0.16
C ILE A 43 -6.46 -3.12 -0.12
N SER A 44 -6.50 -3.79 -1.27
CA SER A 44 -6.40 -5.25 -1.32
C SER A 44 -5.11 -5.77 -0.69
N LEU A 45 -3.97 -5.09 -0.93
CA LEU A 45 -2.67 -5.40 -0.32
C LEU A 45 -2.63 -5.07 1.18
N ILE A 46 -3.28 -3.99 1.61
CA ILE A 46 -3.45 -3.65 3.03
C ILE A 46 -4.20 -4.78 3.74
N ILE A 47 -5.36 -5.19 3.22
CA ILE A 47 -6.18 -6.26 3.80
C ILE A 47 -5.41 -7.59 3.83
N GLN A 48 -4.68 -7.93 2.76
CA GLN A 48 -3.78 -9.10 2.74
C GLN A 48 -2.73 -9.05 3.87
N SER A 49 -2.26 -7.85 4.20
CA SER A 49 -1.30 -7.60 5.28
C SER A 49 -1.94 -7.57 6.68
N LYS A 50 -3.25 -7.83 6.80
CA LYS A 50 -3.99 -7.91 8.06
C LYS A 50 -3.78 -6.66 8.93
N PRO A 51 -4.33 -5.50 8.51
CA PRO A 51 -4.15 -4.25 9.24
C PRO A 51 -4.87 -4.36 10.59
N GLN A 52 -4.36 -3.64 11.58
CA GLN A 52 -4.93 -3.56 12.92
C GLN A 52 -5.23 -2.10 13.26
N ASN A 53 -6.16 -1.85 14.20
CA ASN A 53 -6.50 -0.47 14.56
C ASN A 53 -5.32 0.26 15.21
N GLU A 54 -4.43 -0.49 15.85
CA GLU A 54 -3.19 -0.02 16.44
C GLU A 54 -2.21 0.55 15.38
N ASP A 55 -2.42 0.24 14.10
CA ASP A 55 -1.59 0.74 12.99
C ASP A 55 -1.95 2.17 12.59
N ILE A 56 -3.12 2.66 12.98
CA ILE A 56 -3.68 3.91 12.47
C ILE A 56 -2.79 5.11 12.85
N GLU A 57 -2.49 5.28 14.13
CA GLU A 57 -1.68 6.42 14.58
C GLU A 57 -0.24 6.34 14.07
N PRO A 58 0.45 5.18 14.09
CA PRO A 58 1.74 5.02 13.41
C PRO A 58 1.68 5.34 11.91
N ALA A 59 0.61 4.97 11.20
CA ALA A 59 0.45 5.23 9.76
C ALA A 59 0.31 6.73 9.48
N ILE A 60 -0.53 7.42 10.26
CA ILE A 60 -0.70 8.87 10.16
C ILE A 60 0.63 9.57 10.44
N LYS A 61 1.34 9.16 11.50
CA LYS A 61 2.66 9.73 11.84
C LYS A 61 3.69 9.50 10.72
N ALA A 62 3.79 8.27 10.22
CA ALA A 62 4.74 7.90 9.16
C ALA A 62 4.44 8.59 7.83
N SER A 63 3.16 8.89 7.56
CA SER A 63 2.74 9.59 6.33
C SER A 63 3.20 11.05 6.25
N GLY A 64 3.54 11.66 7.39
CA GLY A 64 3.84 13.10 7.48
C GLY A 64 2.64 14.01 7.24
N LEU A 65 1.43 13.46 7.08
CA LEU A 65 0.20 14.22 6.92
C LEU A 65 -0.26 14.82 8.25
N ARG A 66 -0.95 15.96 8.17
CA ARG A 66 -1.61 16.54 9.34
C ARG A 66 -2.75 15.62 9.76
N PRO A 67 -2.86 15.23 11.05
CA PRO A 67 -3.94 14.35 11.52
C PRO A 67 -5.36 14.90 11.28
N THR A 68 -5.48 16.21 11.04
CA THR A 68 -6.73 16.91 10.74
C THR A 68 -7.17 16.82 9.28
N PHE A 69 -6.33 16.31 8.37
CA PHE A 69 -6.72 16.08 6.99
C PHE A 69 -7.82 15.02 6.90
N THR A 70 -8.78 15.23 6.02
CA THR A 70 -9.95 14.36 5.80
C THR A 70 -9.61 12.86 5.76
N PRO A 71 -8.63 12.39 4.97
CA PRO A 71 -8.27 10.98 4.96
C PRO A 71 -7.77 10.48 6.33
N CYS A 72 -6.99 11.27 7.07
CA CYS A 72 -6.52 10.88 8.41
C CYS A 72 -7.69 10.75 9.40
N VAL A 73 -8.63 11.70 9.36
CA VAL A 73 -9.83 11.67 10.21
C VAL A 73 -10.72 10.46 9.89
N LEU A 74 -10.86 10.10 8.60
CA LEU A 74 -11.61 8.90 8.22
C LEU A 74 -10.91 7.61 8.63
N LEU A 75 -9.59 7.52 8.49
CA LEU A 75 -8.83 6.33 8.89
C LEU A 75 -8.94 6.04 10.39
N LYS A 76 -9.03 7.07 11.24
CA LYS A 76 -9.28 6.94 12.69
C LYS A 76 -10.59 6.21 13.04
N LYS A 77 -11.50 6.02 12.08
CA LYS A 77 -12.72 5.21 12.26
C LYS A 77 -12.47 3.71 12.18
N GLY A 78 -11.26 3.28 11.83
CA GLY A 78 -10.85 1.88 11.80
C GLY A 78 -10.38 1.40 10.42
N VAL A 79 -9.66 0.27 10.41
CA VAL A 79 -9.02 -0.32 9.21
C VAL A 79 -9.88 -1.37 8.49
N ALA A 80 -11.16 -1.50 8.87
CA ALA A 80 -12.08 -2.39 8.18
C ALA A 80 -12.26 -1.99 6.71
N ASN A 81 -12.41 -2.97 5.80
CA ASN A 81 -12.46 -2.73 4.36
C ASN A 81 -13.47 -1.62 3.97
N HIS A 82 -14.69 -1.66 4.51
CA HIS A 82 -15.71 -0.66 4.21
C HIS A 82 -15.32 0.78 4.64
N ASN A 83 -14.42 0.95 5.61
CA ASN A 83 -13.87 2.26 5.97
C ASN A 83 -12.75 2.68 5.03
N LEU A 84 -11.90 1.74 4.61
CA LEU A 84 -10.87 1.98 3.59
C LEU A 84 -11.48 2.41 2.25
N ILE A 85 -12.59 1.81 1.85
CA ILE A 85 -13.31 2.21 0.63
C ILE A 85 -13.85 3.66 0.71
N LYS A 86 -14.18 4.17 1.91
CA LYS A 86 -14.58 5.59 2.05
C LYS A 86 -13.43 6.55 1.74
N LEU A 87 -12.18 6.15 1.97
CA LEU A 87 -11.00 6.97 1.67
C LEU A 87 -10.80 7.14 0.16
N ILE A 88 -11.02 6.06 -0.61
CA ILE A 88 -10.88 6.14 -2.06
C ILE A 88 -12.02 6.97 -2.67
N ASN A 89 -13.20 6.98 -2.05
CA ASN A 89 -14.37 7.77 -2.48
C ASN A 89 -14.33 9.26 -2.10
N LEU A 90 -13.22 9.74 -1.54
CA LEU A 90 -13.03 11.17 -1.31
C LEU A 90 -12.97 11.97 -2.61
N PRO A 91 -13.19 13.30 -2.55
CA PRO A 91 -12.97 14.19 -3.69
C PRO A 91 -11.54 14.09 -4.24
N ASP A 92 -11.39 14.36 -5.53
CA ASP A 92 -10.15 14.12 -6.29
C ASP A 92 -8.91 14.80 -5.69
N PHE A 93 -9.08 15.99 -5.11
CA PHE A 93 -8.01 16.76 -4.47
C PHE A 93 -7.48 16.14 -3.15
N GLU A 94 -8.16 15.12 -2.61
CA GLU A 94 -7.70 14.34 -1.45
C GLU A 94 -6.94 13.07 -1.85
N LEU A 95 -7.06 12.59 -3.09
CA LEU A 95 -6.58 11.25 -3.46
C LEU A 95 -5.07 11.08 -3.35
N GLU A 96 -4.28 12.13 -3.60
CA GLU A 96 -2.83 12.06 -3.39
C GLU A 96 -2.48 11.89 -1.90
N LYS A 97 -3.22 12.54 -1.01
CA LYS A 97 -3.06 12.35 0.45
C LYS A 97 -3.52 10.96 0.85
N THR A 98 -4.60 10.47 0.25
CA THR A 98 -5.07 9.09 0.43
C THR A 98 -4.02 8.08 0.02
N LEU A 99 -3.32 8.28 -1.12
CA LEU A 99 -2.21 7.42 -1.55
C LEU A 99 -1.14 7.34 -0.46
N VAL A 100 -0.63 8.49 -0.01
CA VAL A 100 0.46 8.55 0.97
C VAL A 100 0.04 7.89 2.29
N LEU A 101 -1.20 8.12 2.73
CA LEU A 101 -1.74 7.52 3.96
C LEU A 101 -1.89 5.99 3.83
N LEU A 102 -2.47 5.50 2.73
CA LEU A 102 -2.67 4.07 2.50
C LEU A 102 -1.35 3.33 2.32
N MET A 103 -0.38 3.91 1.62
CA MET A 103 0.97 3.33 1.51
C MET A 103 1.65 3.23 2.88
N SER A 104 1.50 4.26 3.72
CA SER A 104 2.02 4.23 5.10
C SER A 104 1.36 3.14 5.94
N LEU A 105 0.03 3.00 5.85
CA LEU A 105 -0.73 1.94 6.53
C LEU A 105 -0.33 0.54 6.04
N PHE A 106 -0.25 0.36 4.72
CA PHE A 106 0.22 -0.87 4.10
C PHE A 106 1.57 -1.28 4.66
N LYS A 107 2.54 -0.37 4.68
CA LYS A 107 3.90 -0.65 5.12
C LYS A 107 3.98 -1.14 6.57
N ILE A 108 3.17 -0.58 7.46
CA ILE A 108 3.15 -0.98 8.88
C ILE A 108 2.60 -2.41 9.02
N GLY A 109 1.46 -2.70 8.41
CA GLY A 109 0.89 -4.05 8.41
C GLY A 109 1.81 -5.06 7.72
N TYR A 110 2.34 -4.67 6.57
CA TYR A 110 3.25 -5.47 5.77
C TYR A 110 4.49 -5.88 6.56
N LYS A 111 5.15 -4.94 7.25
CA LYS A 111 6.38 -5.24 8.02
C LYS A 111 6.16 -6.29 9.10
N ARG A 112 5.04 -6.27 9.81
CA ARG A 112 4.71 -7.33 10.78
C ARG A 112 4.65 -8.69 10.10
N ARG A 113 3.88 -8.77 9.02
CA ARG A 113 3.68 -10.02 8.29
C ARG A 113 4.94 -10.50 7.57
N PHE A 114 5.76 -9.59 7.07
CA PHE A 114 7.03 -9.91 6.42
C PHE A 114 7.99 -10.63 7.37
N ILE A 115 8.04 -10.23 8.65
CA ILE A 115 8.87 -10.91 9.65
C ILE A 115 8.33 -12.32 9.93
N GLU A 116 7.01 -12.47 10.05
CA GLU A 116 6.35 -13.75 10.34
C GLU A 116 6.40 -14.76 9.19
N GLU A 117 6.33 -14.28 7.95
CA GLU A 117 6.08 -15.09 6.76
C GLU A 117 7.27 -15.09 5.79
N LYS A 118 8.42 -14.56 6.22
CA LYS A 118 9.62 -14.47 5.39
C LYS A 118 9.96 -15.83 4.80
N ASN A 119 10.20 -15.86 3.49
CA ASN A 119 10.54 -17.07 2.74
C ASN A 119 9.46 -18.17 2.72
N ASN A 120 8.20 -17.83 3.03
CA ASN A 120 7.09 -18.75 2.81
C ASN A 120 6.98 -19.08 1.29
N PRO A 121 7.10 -20.36 0.87
CA PRO A 121 7.10 -20.74 -0.54
C PRO A 121 5.82 -20.34 -1.30
N ASP A 122 4.70 -20.21 -0.59
CA ASP A 122 3.40 -19.91 -1.19
C ASP A 122 3.06 -18.41 -1.19
N LYS A 123 3.92 -17.57 -0.60
CA LYS A 123 3.69 -16.13 -0.43
C LYS A 123 4.88 -15.33 -0.95
N TRP A 124 5.00 -15.27 -2.27
CA TRP A 124 6.10 -14.58 -2.93
C TRP A 124 6.25 -13.12 -2.50
N TRP A 125 5.15 -12.46 -2.13
CA TRP A 125 5.16 -11.07 -1.69
C TRP A 125 5.90 -10.85 -0.37
N TYR A 126 6.33 -11.92 0.33
CA TYR A 126 7.24 -11.88 1.48
C TYR A 126 8.63 -12.49 1.20
N TRP A 127 8.97 -12.75 -0.06
CA TRP A 127 10.34 -13.10 -0.47
C TRP A 127 11.24 -11.85 -0.47
N ASP A 128 12.55 -12.06 -0.45
CA ASP A 128 13.51 -10.96 -0.50
C ASP A 128 13.56 -10.33 -1.91
N LEU A 129 12.92 -9.17 -2.08
CA LEU A 129 12.82 -8.49 -3.37
C LEU A 129 14.06 -7.64 -3.68
N SER A 130 15.11 -7.69 -2.84
CA SER A 130 16.41 -7.13 -3.17
C SER A 130 17.22 -8.02 -4.13
N ASP A 131 16.89 -9.32 -4.21
CA ASP A 131 17.49 -10.24 -5.16
C ASP A 131 16.75 -10.20 -6.51
N ARG A 132 17.45 -9.79 -7.56
CA ARG A 132 16.90 -9.73 -8.93
C ARG A 132 16.47 -11.10 -9.45
N ASN A 133 17.12 -12.19 -9.04
CA ASN A 133 16.73 -13.53 -9.47
C ASN A 133 15.34 -13.91 -8.92
N ILE A 134 15.01 -13.43 -7.71
CA ILE A 134 13.70 -13.62 -7.09
C ILE A 134 12.64 -12.85 -7.87
N GLU A 135 12.92 -11.60 -8.24
CA GLU A 135 12.03 -10.77 -9.06
C GLU A 135 11.78 -11.39 -10.44
N ASP A 136 12.83 -11.82 -11.15
CA ASP A 136 12.71 -12.48 -12.46
C ASP A 136 11.88 -13.76 -12.37
N LYS A 137 12.05 -14.54 -11.30
CA LYS A 137 11.25 -15.73 -11.03
C LYS A 137 9.78 -15.41 -10.82
N ILE A 138 9.46 -14.34 -10.09
CA ILE A 138 8.07 -13.90 -9.88
C ILE A 138 7.47 -13.46 -11.21
N LEU A 139 8.16 -12.61 -11.97
CA LEU A 139 7.69 -12.14 -13.28
C LEU A 139 7.43 -13.30 -14.25
N LYS A 140 8.30 -14.32 -14.28
CA LYS A 140 8.11 -15.49 -15.13
C LYS A 140 6.87 -16.32 -14.76
N ASN A 141 6.51 -16.37 -13.47
CA ASN A 141 5.43 -17.23 -12.98
C ASN A 141 4.07 -16.52 -12.90
N TYR A 142 4.06 -15.18 -12.75
CA TYR A 142 2.86 -14.40 -12.44
C TYR A 142 2.64 -13.18 -13.36
N GLY A 143 3.54 -12.93 -14.33
CA GLY A 143 3.44 -11.83 -15.28
C GLY A 143 2.80 -12.15 -16.60
#